data_AF-T1D3C3-F1
#
_entry.id   AF-T1D3C3-F1
#
_cell.length_a   1.000
_cell.length_b   1.000
_cell.length_c   1.000
_cell.angle_alpha   90.00
_cell.angle_beta   90.00
_cell.angle_gamma   90.00
#
_symmetry.space_group_name_H-M   'P 1'
#
loop_
_entity.id
_entity.type
_entity.pdbx_description
1 polymer ?
#
loop_
_entity_poly.entity_id
_entity_poly.type
_entity_poly.pdbx_seq_one_letter_code
_entity_poly.pdbx_strand_id
1 'polypeptide(L)'
;MLAALDNGVKGGKWFSLMDKVMRPATLQAAWGRVVRNCGAAGVDRQSVDAFAAHAERYLDELARALRSDTYRPQAIRRVEIPKGRGQTRPLGIPTVKDRVVQTAVRLVIEPIFESIFCAHSYGFRPGRGAKRALREVDALLRAGYCHVVDADLAGYFDSIPHAGLMARVREQIADGRVLRLLESWLKQEVMAGLERWIPTGGTPQGAVISPLLSNIYLHGLDETMAAGGYRMVRYADDFVVLCQTADEAQRALAEIGTWVDAHELTLHPDKTHVGDCRQVGRGFEFLGYRFEAGQRRVRTKSWNAMLDKIRQHTPRTKGRSLASIISQINPMLRGWYQYFKHAHRITFSKLDGFIRRRLRSILRAYEGRRGHGHTREDHQRWPNSYFAQQGLFTLTQAHALACRSR
;
A
#
# COMPACT_ATOMS: atom_id res chain seq x y z
N MET A 1 -3.29 24.01 17.68
CA MET A 1 -3.70 22.71 17.12
C MET A 1 -3.14 21.57 17.96
N LEU A 2 -1.82 21.48 18.15
CA LEU A 2 -1.19 20.48 19.03
C LEU A 2 -1.78 20.48 20.46
N ALA A 3 -1.81 21.63 21.14
CA ALA A 3 -2.43 21.73 22.47
C ALA A 3 -3.94 21.40 22.51
N ALA A 4 -4.65 21.52 21.38
CA ALA A 4 -6.08 21.15 21.29
C ALA A 4 -6.28 19.68 20.91
N LEU A 5 -5.25 19.02 20.34
CA LEU A 5 -5.25 17.58 20.12
C LEU A 5 -5.05 16.86 21.46
N ASP A 6 -4.22 17.42 22.35
CA ASP A 6 -3.96 16.84 23.67
C ASP A 6 -5.09 17.12 24.68
N ASN A 7 -5.63 18.35 24.68
CA ASN A 7 -6.64 18.77 25.67
C ASN A 7 -8.09 18.57 25.20
N GLY A 8 -8.28 18.11 23.95
CA GLY A 8 -9.59 18.03 23.31
C GLY A 8 -10.15 19.38 22.85
N VAL A 9 -11.22 19.32 22.04
CA VAL A 9 -11.97 20.48 21.56
C VAL A 9 -13.34 20.55 22.21
N LYS A 10 -13.81 21.78 22.51
CA LYS A 10 -15.12 22.03 23.09
C LYS A 10 -16.23 21.44 22.20
N GLY A 11 -17.02 20.52 22.75
CA GLY A 11 -18.09 19.82 22.02
C GLY A 11 -17.62 18.65 21.16
N GLY A 12 -16.35 18.22 21.27
CA GLY A 12 -15.81 17.03 20.59
C GLY A 12 -15.63 17.17 19.08
N LYS A 13 -15.96 18.33 18.50
CA LYS A 13 -15.87 18.60 17.05
C LYS A 13 -14.91 19.73 16.74
N TRP A 14 -14.16 19.55 15.66
CA TRP A 14 -13.21 20.54 15.17
C TRP A 14 -13.90 21.54 14.25
N PHE A 15 -13.83 22.81 14.63
CA PHE A 15 -14.32 23.96 13.86
C PHE A 15 -13.14 24.77 13.30
N SER A 16 -13.43 25.61 12.30
CA SER A 16 -12.47 26.58 11.76
C SER A 16 -11.14 25.91 11.41
N LEU A 17 -11.18 24.96 10.48
CA LEU A 17 -10.04 24.24 9.93
C LEU A 17 -9.58 24.85 8.60
N MET A 18 -10.49 25.48 7.85
CA MET A 18 -10.18 26.04 6.53
C MET A 18 -9.13 27.16 6.60
N ASP A 19 -9.09 27.93 7.69
CA ASP A 19 -8.05 28.94 7.96
C ASP A 19 -6.64 28.36 7.98
N LYS A 20 -6.49 27.09 8.40
CA LYS A 20 -5.22 26.36 8.46
C LYS A 20 -4.86 25.77 7.10
N VAL A 21 -5.87 25.29 6.36
CA VAL A 21 -5.70 24.77 4.99
C VAL A 21 -5.18 25.85 4.06
N MET A 22 -5.76 27.06 4.10
CA MET A 22 -5.43 28.15 3.19
C MET A 22 -4.14 28.92 3.54
N ARG A 23 -3.43 28.56 4.62
CA ARG A 23 -2.19 29.26 4.99
C ARG A 23 -1.12 29.03 3.91
N PRO A 24 -0.37 30.06 3.50
CA PRO A 24 0.72 29.90 2.54
C PRO A 24 1.70 28.79 2.94
N ALA A 25 2.09 28.74 4.22
CA ALA A 25 2.98 27.69 4.75
C ALA A 25 2.41 26.26 4.59
N THR A 26 1.10 26.08 4.78
CA THR A 26 0.44 24.77 4.60
C THR A 26 0.42 24.37 3.13
N LEU A 27 0.10 25.31 2.24
CA LEU A 27 0.08 25.08 0.79
C LEU A 27 1.48 24.80 0.25
N GLN A 28 2.52 25.47 0.76
CA GLN A 28 3.91 25.19 0.44
C GLN A 28 4.35 23.81 0.93
N ALA A 29 3.99 23.43 2.17
CA ALA A 29 4.27 22.09 2.69
C ALA A 29 3.55 20.99 1.89
N ALA A 30 2.32 21.25 1.47
CA ALA A 30 1.55 20.39 0.59
C ALA A 30 2.22 20.23 -0.78
N TRP A 31 2.64 21.35 -1.39
CA TRP A 31 3.40 21.35 -2.63
C TRP A 31 4.68 20.51 -2.52
N GLY A 32 5.48 20.69 -1.48
CA GLY A 32 6.69 19.90 -1.25
C GLY A 32 6.43 18.39 -1.11
N ARG A 33 5.23 17.96 -0.69
CA ARG A 33 4.82 16.54 -0.72
C ARG A 33 4.42 16.08 -2.13
N VAL A 34 3.73 16.92 -2.90
CA VAL A 34 3.34 16.61 -4.28
C VAL A 34 4.55 16.47 -5.19
N VAL A 35 5.56 17.35 -5.05
CA VAL A 35 6.82 17.29 -5.81
C VAL A 35 7.54 15.97 -5.58
N ARG A 36 7.70 15.54 -4.32
CA ARG A 36 8.39 14.30 -3.97
C ARG A 36 7.75 13.04 -4.55
N ASN A 37 6.45 13.07 -4.83
CA ASN A 37 5.74 11.93 -5.40
C ASN A 37 5.92 11.78 -6.92
N CYS A 38 6.45 12.81 -7.62
CA CYS A 38 6.68 12.84 -9.06
C CYS A 38 5.49 12.28 -9.89
N GLY A 39 4.26 12.62 -9.47
CA GLY A 39 3.05 12.07 -10.06
C GLY A 39 2.81 12.58 -11.49
N ALA A 40 2.24 11.73 -12.34
CA ALA A 40 1.88 12.09 -13.71
C ALA A 40 0.86 13.26 -13.75
N ALA A 41 0.78 13.92 -14.90
CA ALA A 41 -0.15 15.03 -15.12
C ALA A 41 -1.62 14.56 -15.08
N GLY A 42 -2.50 15.47 -14.66
CA GLY A 42 -3.95 15.29 -14.65
C GLY A 42 -4.57 15.54 -16.02
N VAL A 43 -5.85 15.91 -16.04
CA VAL A 43 -6.59 16.22 -17.28
C VAL A 43 -6.08 17.48 -17.98
N ASP A 44 -5.53 18.42 -17.21
CA ASP A 44 -4.91 19.69 -17.65
C ASP A 44 -3.55 19.51 -18.33
N ARG A 45 -2.99 18.29 -18.32
CA ARG A 45 -1.66 17.94 -18.86
C ARG A 45 -0.51 18.76 -18.26
N GLN A 46 -0.74 19.48 -17.16
CA GLN A 46 0.32 20.20 -16.47
C GLN A 46 1.17 19.22 -15.66
N SER A 47 2.47 19.16 -15.98
CA SER A 47 3.42 18.35 -15.22
C SER A 47 3.79 19.03 -13.89
N VAL A 48 4.36 18.25 -12.98
CA VAL A 48 4.90 18.78 -11.72
C VAL A 48 6.01 19.81 -12.02
N ASP A 49 6.86 19.56 -13.02
CA ASP A 49 7.94 20.48 -13.39
C ASP A 49 7.41 21.80 -13.96
N ALA A 50 6.38 21.75 -14.81
CA ALA A 50 5.72 22.94 -15.33
C ALA A 50 5.01 23.75 -14.22
N PHE A 51 4.40 23.06 -13.25
CA PHE A 51 3.85 23.73 -12.07
C PHE A 51 4.97 24.37 -11.21
N ALA A 52 6.10 23.67 -11.05
CA ALA A 52 7.24 24.13 -10.26
C ALA A 52 7.82 25.45 -10.75
N ALA A 53 7.88 25.65 -12.07
CA ALA A 53 8.37 26.88 -12.69
C ALA A 53 7.60 28.14 -12.26
N HIS A 54 6.33 28.00 -11.86
CA HIS A 54 5.47 29.12 -11.42
C HIS A 54 4.76 28.81 -10.11
N ALA A 55 5.40 28.03 -9.23
CA ALA A 55 4.75 27.49 -8.03
C ALA A 55 4.19 28.59 -7.12
N GLU A 56 4.95 29.64 -6.84
CA GLU A 56 4.52 30.74 -5.96
C GLU A 56 3.21 31.37 -6.43
N ARG A 57 3.15 31.75 -7.72
CA ARG A 57 1.94 32.29 -8.34
C ARG A 57 0.76 31.33 -8.22
N TYR A 58 0.94 30.04 -8.53
CA TYR A 58 -0.15 29.07 -8.46
C TYR A 58 -0.62 28.81 -7.03
N LEU A 59 0.28 28.80 -6.05
CA LEU A 59 -0.07 28.66 -4.64
C LEU A 59 -0.86 29.88 -4.15
N ASP A 60 -0.49 31.09 -4.56
CA ASP A 60 -1.22 32.31 -4.23
C ASP A 60 -2.59 32.37 -4.90
N GLU A 61 -2.71 31.91 -6.15
CA GLU A 61 -3.99 31.73 -6.83
C GLU A 61 -4.89 30.76 -6.07
N LEU A 62 -4.34 29.60 -5.63
CA LEU A 62 -5.07 28.62 -4.83
C LEU A 62 -5.48 29.18 -3.47
N ALA A 63 -4.60 29.90 -2.78
CA ALA A 63 -4.91 30.51 -1.49
C ALA A 63 -6.07 31.52 -1.61
N ARG A 64 -6.05 32.36 -2.66
CA ARG A 64 -7.14 33.31 -2.96
C ARG A 64 -8.44 32.57 -3.29
N ALA A 65 -8.40 31.58 -4.18
CA ALA A 65 -9.58 30.82 -4.58
C ALA A 65 -10.21 30.03 -3.42
N LEU A 66 -9.39 29.48 -2.53
CA LEU A 66 -9.85 28.84 -1.29
C LEU A 66 -10.48 29.88 -0.36
N ARG A 67 -9.86 31.05 -0.18
CA ARG A 67 -10.38 32.12 0.69
C ARG A 67 -11.74 32.63 0.22
N SER A 68 -11.93 32.81 -1.08
CA SER A 68 -13.18 33.30 -1.69
C SER A 68 -14.20 32.20 -2.01
N ASP A 69 -13.96 30.93 -1.64
CA ASP A 69 -14.84 29.79 -1.94
C ASP A 69 -15.13 29.57 -3.45
N THR A 70 -14.24 30.09 -4.32
CA THR A 70 -14.34 29.96 -5.79
C THR A 70 -13.58 28.76 -6.34
N TYR A 71 -12.78 28.08 -5.51
CA TYR A 71 -12.10 26.85 -5.91
C TYR A 71 -13.13 25.76 -6.28
N ARG A 72 -12.92 25.14 -7.45
CA ARG A 72 -13.68 23.98 -7.93
C ARG A 72 -12.70 22.91 -8.43
N PRO A 73 -12.83 21.65 -8.01
CA PRO A 73 -11.96 20.59 -8.48
C PRO A 73 -12.20 20.33 -9.97
N GLN A 74 -11.15 20.03 -10.72
CA GLN A 74 -11.25 19.69 -12.14
C GLN A 74 -11.60 18.21 -12.33
N ALA A 75 -11.85 17.73 -13.55
CA ALA A 75 -12.07 16.30 -13.76
C ALA A 75 -10.82 15.46 -13.40
N ILE A 76 -11.03 14.22 -12.93
CA ILE A 76 -9.96 13.26 -12.64
C ILE A 76 -9.63 12.48 -13.90
N ARG A 77 -8.36 12.38 -14.26
CA ARG A 77 -7.93 11.57 -15.40
C ARG A 77 -7.87 10.09 -15.03
N ARG A 78 -8.63 9.24 -15.68
CA ARG A 78 -8.61 7.78 -15.47
C ARG A 78 -7.51 7.12 -16.30
N VAL A 79 -6.72 6.28 -15.67
CA VAL A 79 -5.65 5.48 -16.28
C VAL A 79 -5.77 4.04 -15.81
N GLU A 80 -5.72 3.08 -16.72
CA GLU A 80 -5.72 1.67 -16.39
C GLU A 80 -4.31 1.15 -16.13
N ILE A 81 -4.07 0.60 -14.94
CA ILE A 81 -2.79 0.00 -14.56
C ILE A 81 -2.95 -1.52 -14.57
N PRO A 82 -2.07 -2.28 -15.24
CA PRO A 82 -2.12 -3.74 -15.23
C PRO A 82 -1.98 -4.30 -13.80
N LYS A 83 -2.95 -5.09 -13.35
CA LYS A 83 -2.93 -5.82 -12.06
C LYS A 83 -2.36 -7.25 -12.20
N GLY A 84 -2.02 -7.64 -13.43
CA GLY A 84 -1.56 -8.99 -13.82
C GLY A 84 -2.73 -9.91 -14.19
N ARG A 85 -2.45 -11.00 -14.94
CA ARG A 85 -3.46 -11.96 -15.47
C ARG A 85 -4.63 -11.30 -16.23
N GLY A 86 -4.35 -10.26 -17.02
CA GLY A 86 -5.36 -9.59 -17.85
C GLY A 86 -6.31 -8.65 -17.10
N GLN A 87 -6.22 -8.54 -15.77
CA GLN A 87 -7.01 -7.57 -15.00
C GLN A 87 -6.32 -6.21 -14.97
N THR A 88 -7.11 -5.14 -15.03
CA THR A 88 -6.65 -3.76 -14.85
C THR A 88 -7.17 -3.18 -13.54
N ARG A 89 -6.44 -2.20 -12.98
CA ARG A 89 -6.84 -1.40 -11.84
C ARG A 89 -7.01 0.04 -12.33
N PRO A 90 -8.21 0.63 -12.24
CA PRO A 90 -8.39 2.02 -12.58
C PRO A 90 -7.68 2.90 -11.55
N LEU A 91 -6.89 3.86 -12.03
CA LEU A 91 -6.28 4.91 -11.23
C LEU A 91 -6.81 6.25 -11.71
N GLY A 92 -7.38 7.04 -10.79
CA GLY A 92 -7.70 8.43 -10.97
C GLY A 92 -6.51 9.33 -10.62
N ILE A 93 -6.09 10.17 -11.56
CA ILE A 93 -5.00 11.13 -11.41
C ILE A 93 -5.61 12.54 -11.41
N PRO A 94 -5.74 13.19 -10.24
CA PRO A 94 -6.16 14.58 -10.15
C PRO A 94 -5.10 15.53 -10.73
N THR A 95 -5.49 16.77 -11.03
CA THR A 95 -4.58 17.84 -11.45
C THR A 95 -3.56 18.17 -10.36
N VAL A 96 -2.45 18.82 -10.72
CA VAL A 96 -1.45 19.23 -9.74
C VAL A 96 -2.06 20.17 -8.69
N LYS A 97 -2.89 21.13 -9.13
CA LYS A 97 -3.65 22.04 -8.25
C LYS A 97 -4.52 21.27 -7.25
N ASP A 98 -5.31 20.31 -7.72
CA ASP A 98 -6.18 19.51 -6.85
C ASP A 98 -5.37 18.66 -5.86
N ARG A 99 -4.25 18.07 -6.30
CA ARG A 99 -3.36 17.31 -5.40
C ARG A 99 -2.78 18.20 -4.30
N VAL A 100 -2.42 19.46 -4.60
CA VAL A 100 -1.94 20.40 -3.58
C VAL A 100 -3.03 20.69 -2.56
N VAL A 101 -4.25 21.02 -3.00
CA VAL A 101 -5.37 21.32 -2.08
C VAL A 101 -5.77 20.08 -1.26
N GLN A 102 -5.87 18.91 -1.88
CA GLN A 102 -6.12 17.64 -1.17
C GLN A 102 -5.05 17.34 -0.14
N THR A 103 -3.78 17.57 -0.47
CA THR A 103 -2.66 17.38 0.46
C THR A 103 -2.71 18.39 1.61
N ALA A 104 -3.07 19.64 1.34
CA ALA A 104 -3.23 20.67 2.36
C ALA A 104 -4.37 20.36 3.33
N VAL A 105 -5.53 19.92 2.82
CA VAL A 105 -6.63 19.44 3.66
C VAL A 105 -6.17 18.23 4.48
N ARG A 106 -5.54 17.23 3.84
CA ARG A 106 -5.01 16.05 4.54
C ARG A 106 -4.06 16.42 5.66
N LEU A 107 -3.13 17.36 5.45
CA LEU A 107 -2.20 17.83 6.48
C LEU A 107 -2.91 18.36 7.73
N VAL A 108 -4.08 18.97 7.56
CA VAL A 108 -4.87 19.59 8.63
C VAL A 108 -5.76 18.56 9.34
N ILE A 109 -6.38 17.65 8.59
CA ILE A 109 -7.36 16.70 9.15
C ILE A 109 -6.74 15.37 9.60
N GLU A 110 -5.65 14.90 8.99
CA GLU A 110 -4.99 13.63 9.33
C GLU A 110 -4.61 13.53 10.82
N PRO A 111 -4.07 14.58 11.48
CA PRO A 111 -3.76 14.52 12.92
C PRO A 111 -4.99 14.31 13.81
N ILE A 112 -6.15 14.84 13.42
CA ILE A 112 -7.42 14.72 14.17
C ILE A 112 -7.90 13.26 14.16
N PHE A 113 -7.80 12.60 13.01
CA PHE A 113 -8.20 11.20 12.88
C PHE A 113 -7.13 10.25 13.43
N GLU A 114 -5.85 10.60 13.32
CA GLU A 114 -4.77 9.76 13.85
C GLU A 114 -4.83 9.60 15.37
N SER A 115 -5.31 10.61 16.11
CA SER A 115 -5.48 10.54 17.56
C SER A 115 -6.61 9.59 18.01
N ILE A 116 -7.57 9.28 17.14
CA ILE A 116 -8.69 8.38 17.46
C ILE A 116 -8.49 6.96 16.89
N PHE A 117 -7.75 6.83 15.78
CA PHE A 117 -7.59 5.54 15.11
C PHE A 117 -6.98 4.46 16.01
N CYS A 118 -7.67 3.31 16.06
CA CYS A 118 -7.26 2.15 16.85
C CYS A 118 -5.81 1.72 16.57
N ALA A 119 -5.10 1.26 17.62
CA ALA A 119 -3.69 0.90 17.52
C ALA A 119 -3.42 -0.29 16.57
N HIS A 120 -4.42 -1.09 16.25
CA HIS A 120 -4.28 -2.26 15.40
C HIS A 120 -4.53 -1.99 13.89
N SER A 121 -4.82 -0.74 13.52
CA SER A 121 -4.85 -0.27 12.13
C SER A 121 -3.49 0.31 11.73
N TYR A 122 -2.91 -0.18 10.62
CA TYR A 122 -1.55 0.16 10.21
C TYR A 122 -1.44 0.81 8.82
N GLY A 123 -2.41 0.54 7.93
CA GLY A 123 -2.34 1.00 6.54
C GLY A 123 -2.42 2.51 6.41
N PHE A 124 -1.60 3.10 5.54
CA PHE A 124 -1.63 4.53 5.19
C PHE A 124 -1.47 5.54 6.33
N ARG A 125 -1.02 5.10 7.51
CA ARG A 125 -0.84 5.96 8.70
C ARG A 125 0.62 6.37 8.91
N PRO A 126 0.90 7.62 9.31
CA PRO A 126 2.26 8.07 9.61
C PRO A 126 2.96 7.18 10.65
N GLY A 127 4.21 6.78 10.39
CA GLY A 127 5.00 5.97 11.34
C GLY A 127 4.53 4.50 11.50
N ARG A 128 3.42 4.13 10.87
CA ARG A 128 2.88 2.77 10.82
C ARG A 128 3.09 2.20 9.42
N GLY A 129 3.36 0.90 9.34
CA GLY A 129 3.66 0.28 8.05
C GLY A 129 3.62 -1.24 8.13
N ALA A 130 3.74 -1.88 6.97
CA ALA A 130 3.56 -3.33 6.84
C ALA A 130 4.42 -4.14 7.82
N LYS A 131 5.66 -3.69 8.06
CA LYS A 131 6.58 -4.35 9.01
C LYS A 131 6.13 -4.29 10.47
N ARG A 132 5.33 -3.31 10.88
CA ARG A 132 4.75 -3.25 12.23
C ARG A 132 3.55 -4.20 12.33
N ALA A 133 2.64 -4.15 11.34
CA ALA A 133 1.50 -5.08 11.26
C ALA A 133 1.98 -6.55 11.28
N LEU A 134 3.00 -6.88 10.49
CA LEU A 134 3.59 -8.22 10.45
C LEU A 134 4.23 -8.64 11.78
N ARG A 135 4.80 -7.70 12.54
CA ARG A 135 5.36 -8.00 13.87
C ARG A 135 4.27 -8.30 14.89
N GLU A 136 3.13 -7.61 14.79
CA GLU A 136 1.96 -7.86 15.63
C GLU A 136 1.40 -9.25 15.36
N VAL A 137 1.21 -9.61 14.08
CA VAL A 137 0.83 -10.97 13.67
C VAL A 137 1.80 -12.00 14.23
N ASP A 138 3.11 -11.79 14.07
CA ASP A 138 4.12 -12.72 14.61
C ASP A 138 4.03 -12.86 16.14
N ALA A 139 3.68 -11.80 16.87
CA ALA A 139 3.54 -11.82 18.32
C ALA A 139 2.29 -12.58 18.76
N LEU A 140 1.15 -12.33 18.12
CA LEU A 140 -0.12 -13.02 18.37
C LEU A 140 -0.02 -14.52 18.07
N LEU A 141 0.61 -14.89 16.96
CA LEU A 141 0.87 -16.29 16.62
C LEU A 141 1.72 -16.99 17.69
N ARG A 142 2.76 -16.33 18.21
CA ARG A 142 3.58 -16.86 19.32
C ARG A 142 2.79 -16.99 20.63
N ALA A 143 1.81 -16.11 20.85
CA ALA A 143 0.91 -16.17 22.00
C ALA A 143 -0.21 -17.21 21.88
N GLY A 144 -0.24 -18.00 20.79
CA GLY A 144 -1.18 -19.11 20.61
C GLY A 144 -2.44 -18.78 19.80
N TYR A 145 -2.56 -17.57 19.27
CA TYR A 145 -3.71 -17.17 18.43
C TYR A 145 -3.57 -17.72 16.99
N CYS A 146 -3.77 -19.03 16.83
CA CYS A 146 -3.47 -19.75 15.58
C CYS A 146 -4.66 -19.93 14.64
N HIS A 147 -5.88 -19.67 15.12
CA HIS A 147 -7.08 -19.67 14.29
C HIS A 147 -7.25 -18.28 13.69
N VAL A 148 -7.25 -18.16 12.37
CA VAL A 148 -7.22 -16.87 11.69
C VAL A 148 -8.40 -16.74 10.74
N VAL A 149 -9.10 -15.61 10.85
CA VAL A 149 -10.02 -15.12 9.83
C VAL A 149 -9.22 -14.26 8.86
N ASP A 150 -9.05 -14.74 7.63
CA ASP A 150 -8.50 -13.99 6.51
C ASP A 150 -9.69 -13.38 5.78
N ALA A 151 -9.83 -12.05 5.76
CA ALA A 151 -10.98 -11.37 5.18
C ALA A 151 -10.54 -10.22 4.27
N ASP A 152 -11.17 -10.13 3.10
CA ASP A 152 -10.87 -9.15 2.05
C ASP A 152 -12.18 -8.50 1.60
N LEU A 153 -12.18 -7.19 1.42
CA LEU A 153 -13.35 -6.44 0.95
C LEU A 153 -13.36 -6.37 -0.58
N ALA A 154 -14.47 -6.76 -1.19
CA ALA A 154 -14.63 -6.74 -2.64
C ALA A 154 -14.76 -5.30 -3.15
N GLY A 155 -13.85 -4.89 -4.05
CA GLY A 155 -13.94 -3.59 -4.72
C GLY A 155 -13.90 -2.38 -3.79
N TYR A 156 -13.31 -2.52 -2.59
CA TYR A 156 -13.51 -1.60 -1.47
C TYR A 156 -13.46 -0.11 -1.84
N PHE A 157 -12.39 0.36 -2.48
CA PHE A 157 -12.26 1.78 -2.80
C PHE A 157 -13.35 2.30 -3.74
N ASP A 158 -13.92 1.45 -4.59
CA ASP A 158 -14.95 1.83 -5.56
C ASP A 158 -16.37 1.70 -4.98
N SER A 159 -16.55 0.99 -3.86
CA SER A 159 -17.86 0.71 -3.25
C SER A 159 -18.23 1.59 -2.05
N ILE A 160 -17.29 2.37 -1.48
CA ILE A 160 -17.57 3.19 -0.28
C ILE A 160 -18.77 4.14 -0.49
N PRO A 161 -19.86 4.02 0.29
CA PRO A 161 -20.99 4.95 0.23
C PRO A 161 -20.59 6.36 0.67
N HIS A 162 -20.84 7.37 -0.18
CA HIS A 162 -20.47 8.76 0.12
C HIS A 162 -21.19 9.31 1.35
N ALA A 163 -22.47 8.96 1.52
CA ALA A 163 -23.28 9.42 2.64
C ALA A 163 -22.73 8.90 3.98
N GLY A 164 -22.49 7.59 4.08
CA GLY A 164 -21.90 6.95 5.27
C GLY A 164 -20.50 7.47 5.58
N LEU A 165 -19.64 7.62 4.57
CA LEU A 165 -18.30 8.20 4.74
C LEU A 165 -18.37 9.63 5.30
N MET A 166 -19.21 10.48 4.70
CA MET A 166 -19.34 11.86 5.16
C MET A 166 -20.00 11.97 6.53
N ALA A 167 -20.85 11.01 6.93
CA ALA A 167 -21.37 10.93 8.30
C ALA A 167 -20.22 10.71 9.31
N ARG A 168 -19.32 9.76 9.05
CA ARG A 168 -18.13 9.50 9.89
C ARG A 168 -17.19 10.71 9.96
N VAL A 169 -16.98 11.42 8.86
CA VAL A 169 -16.18 12.66 8.88
C VAL A 169 -16.83 13.73 9.75
N ARG A 170 -18.17 13.86 9.71
CA ARG A 170 -18.95 14.84 10.49
C ARG A 170 -19.02 14.55 11.98
N GLU A 171 -18.67 13.34 12.42
CA GLU A 171 -18.51 13.01 13.84
C GLU A 171 -17.36 13.84 14.44
N GLN A 172 -16.28 14.04 13.69
CA GLN A 172 -15.07 14.74 14.17
C GLN A 172 -14.94 16.18 13.66
N ILE A 173 -15.45 16.48 12.47
CA ILE A 173 -15.27 17.78 11.80
C ILE A 173 -16.61 18.47 11.58
N ALA A 174 -16.72 19.72 12.01
CA ALA A 174 -17.90 20.56 11.82
C ALA A 174 -17.65 21.78 10.91
N ASP A 175 -16.44 21.93 10.36
CA ASP A 175 -16.14 23.00 9.39
C ASP A 175 -16.84 22.74 8.04
N GLY A 176 -17.92 23.49 7.78
CA GLY A 176 -18.72 23.35 6.57
C GLY A 176 -17.95 23.58 5.26
N ARG A 177 -16.88 24.39 5.25
CA ARG A 177 -16.08 24.61 4.04
C ARG A 177 -15.23 23.39 3.71
N VAL A 178 -14.61 22.79 4.73
CA VAL A 178 -13.83 21.55 4.56
C VAL A 178 -14.74 20.41 4.14
N LEU A 179 -15.90 20.27 4.78
CA LEU A 179 -16.89 19.23 4.42
C LEU A 179 -17.35 19.36 2.96
N ARG A 180 -17.62 20.58 2.48
CA ARG A 180 -17.96 20.83 1.07
C ARG A 180 -16.83 20.46 0.11
N LEU A 181 -15.57 20.73 0.45
CA LEU A 181 -14.43 20.31 -0.37
C LEU A 181 -14.34 18.78 -0.46
N LEU A 182 -14.45 18.09 0.67
CA LEU A 182 -14.43 16.62 0.70
C LEU A 182 -15.55 16.04 -0.17
N GLU A 183 -16.77 16.55 -0.02
CA GLU A 183 -17.91 16.13 -0.83
C GLU A 183 -17.71 16.42 -2.33
N SER A 184 -17.13 17.57 -2.67
CA SER A 184 -16.81 17.92 -4.06
C SER A 184 -15.79 16.99 -4.71
N TRP A 185 -14.85 16.43 -3.93
CA TRP A 185 -13.87 15.45 -4.43
C TRP A 185 -14.47 14.05 -4.61
N LEU A 186 -15.44 13.68 -3.77
CA LEU A 186 -16.17 12.41 -3.91
C LEU A 186 -17.07 12.42 -5.16
N LYS A 187 -17.68 13.57 -5.46
CA LYS A 187 -18.56 13.81 -6.62
C LYS A 187 -17.82 14.39 -7.84
N GLN A 188 -16.50 14.26 -7.88
CA GLN A 188 -15.66 14.82 -8.94
C GLN A 188 -15.85 14.03 -10.24
N GLU A 189 -16.02 14.72 -11.37
CA GLU A 189 -16.14 14.09 -12.68
C GLU A 189 -14.87 13.30 -13.01
N VAL A 190 -15.03 12.09 -13.56
CA VAL A 190 -13.94 11.22 -14.01
C VAL A 190 -13.94 11.20 -15.53
N MET A 191 -12.76 11.41 -16.15
CA MET A 191 -12.57 11.42 -17.59
C MET A 191 -11.67 10.25 -18.03
N ALA A 192 -12.19 9.40 -18.92
CA ALA A 192 -11.46 8.31 -19.55
C ALA A 192 -11.57 8.42 -21.08
N GLY A 193 -10.51 8.90 -21.74
CA GLY A 193 -10.57 9.21 -23.16
C GLY A 193 -11.60 10.32 -23.45
N LEU A 194 -12.67 10.00 -24.18
CA LEU A 194 -13.77 10.91 -24.48
C LEU A 194 -14.94 10.78 -23.49
N GLU A 195 -14.97 9.73 -22.69
CA GLU A 195 -16.05 9.47 -21.73
C GLU A 195 -15.88 10.30 -20.47
N ARG A 196 -17.01 10.79 -19.94
CA ARG A 196 -17.09 11.53 -18.68
C ARG A 196 -18.28 11.05 -17.87
N TRP A 197 -18.08 10.84 -16.57
CA TRP A 197 -19.15 10.48 -15.65
C TRP A 197 -18.84 10.94 -14.22
N ILE A 198 -19.87 11.04 -13.39
CA ILE A 198 -19.74 11.31 -11.95
C ILE A 198 -19.86 9.98 -11.20
N PRO A 199 -18.89 9.61 -10.34
CA PRO A 199 -18.99 8.43 -9.51
C PRO A 199 -20.20 8.51 -8.56
N THR A 200 -21.00 7.44 -8.52
CA THR A 200 -22.12 7.30 -7.57
C THR A 200 -21.68 6.76 -6.21
N GLY A 201 -20.47 6.22 -6.12
CA GLY A 201 -19.87 5.67 -4.92
C GLY A 201 -18.34 5.58 -5.04
N GLY A 202 -17.70 5.23 -3.93
CA GLY A 202 -16.26 5.06 -3.84
C GLY A 202 -15.46 6.35 -3.64
N THR A 203 -14.16 6.18 -3.47
CA THR A 203 -13.17 7.27 -3.41
C THR A 203 -12.21 7.12 -4.59
N PRO A 204 -11.84 8.22 -5.29
CA PRO A 204 -10.96 8.11 -6.45
C PRO A 204 -9.64 7.43 -6.09
N GLN A 205 -9.37 6.25 -6.64
CA GLN A 205 -8.12 5.52 -6.41
C GLN A 205 -6.95 6.33 -6.98
N GLY A 206 -6.03 6.79 -6.13
CA GLY A 206 -4.90 7.63 -6.57
C GLY A 206 -5.01 9.11 -6.19
N ALA A 207 -6.16 9.56 -5.70
CA ALA A 207 -6.25 10.84 -5.02
C ALA A 207 -5.55 10.78 -3.64
N VAL A 208 -4.97 11.91 -3.22
CA VAL A 208 -4.07 11.96 -2.06
C VAL A 208 -4.82 11.72 -0.74
N ILE A 209 -6.10 12.06 -0.72
CA ILE A 209 -6.96 12.01 0.45
C ILE A 209 -7.70 10.67 0.61
N SER A 210 -7.88 9.92 -0.48
CA SER A 210 -8.62 8.65 -0.48
C SER A 210 -8.12 7.64 0.57
N PRO A 211 -6.81 7.46 0.80
CA PRO A 211 -6.32 6.55 1.84
C PRO A 211 -6.72 6.93 3.27
N LEU A 212 -6.87 8.23 3.55
CA LEU A 212 -7.35 8.70 4.85
C LEU A 212 -8.86 8.46 4.97
N LEU A 213 -9.63 8.84 3.96
CA LEU A 213 -11.08 8.62 3.92
C LEU A 213 -11.43 7.14 4.06
N SER A 214 -10.68 6.27 3.39
CA SER A 214 -10.84 4.83 3.49
C SER A 214 -10.54 4.29 4.89
N ASN A 215 -9.61 4.90 5.63
CA ASN A 215 -9.36 4.52 7.02
C ASN A 215 -10.43 5.04 7.97
N ILE A 216 -10.97 6.25 7.73
CA ILE A 216 -12.08 6.82 8.50
C ILE A 216 -13.31 5.92 8.40
N TYR A 217 -13.63 5.43 7.20
CA TYR A 217 -14.80 4.57 7.00
C TYR A 217 -14.70 3.24 7.77
N LEU A 218 -13.54 2.57 7.69
CA LEU A 218 -13.31 1.29 8.39
C LEU A 218 -13.00 1.43 9.88
N HIS A 219 -12.88 2.65 10.40
CA HIS A 219 -12.56 2.84 11.81
C HIS A 219 -13.66 2.27 12.72
N GLY A 220 -14.94 2.38 12.32
CA GLY A 220 -16.03 1.78 13.09
C GLY A 220 -15.91 0.26 13.21
N LEU A 221 -15.36 -0.43 12.19
CA LEU A 221 -15.08 -1.86 12.27
C LEU A 221 -13.95 -2.14 13.28
N ASP A 222 -12.90 -1.32 13.25
CA ASP A 222 -11.79 -1.41 14.20
C ASP A 222 -12.29 -1.28 15.67
N GLU A 223 -13.21 -0.35 15.91
CA GLU A 223 -13.81 -0.14 17.23
C GLU A 223 -14.68 -1.32 17.66
N THR A 224 -15.55 -1.81 16.78
CA THR A 224 -16.41 -2.98 17.04
C THR A 224 -15.57 -4.21 17.38
N MET A 225 -14.54 -4.50 16.58
CA MET A 225 -13.64 -5.63 16.82
C MET A 225 -12.85 -5.49 18.12
N ALA A 226 -12.40 -4.26 18.45
CA ALA A 226 -11.72 -4.01 19.73
C ALA A 226 -12.66 -4.17 20.93
N ALA A 227 -13.90 -3.70 20.82
CA ALA A 227 -14.92 -3.82 21.87
C ALA A 227 -15.32 -5.29 22.11
N GLY A 228 -15.37 -6.10 21.03
CA GLY A 228 -15.55 -7.55 21.11
C GLY A 228 -14.33 -8.32 21.67
N GLY A 229 -13.21 -7.65 21.93
CA GLY A 229 -11.98 -8.26 22.46
C GLY A 229 -11.13 -8.99 21.43
N TYR A 230 -11.46 -8.87 20.14
CA TYR A 230 -10.77 -9.57 19.06
C TYR A 230 -9.38 -8.99 18.77
N ARG A 231 -8.44 -9.85 18.36
CA ARG A 231 -7.09 -9.45 17.94
C ARG A 231 -7.03 -9.28 16.43
N MET A 232 -7.64 -8.19 15.95
CA MET A 232 -7.56 -7.81 14.55
C MET A 232 -6.23 -7.12 14.23
N VAL A 233 -5.69 -7.35 13.04
CA VAL A 233 -4.60 -6.57 12.45
C VAL A 233 -5.03 -6.12 11.07
N ARG A 234 -5.21 -4.80 10.89
CA ARG A 234 -5.67 -4.21 9.63
C ARG A 234 -4.58 -3.43 8.93
N TYR A 235 -4.46 -3.62 7.62
CA TYR A 235 -3.63 -2.83 6.73
C TYR A 235 -4.46 -2.37 5.52
N ALA A 236 -4.98 -1.15 5.60
CA ALA A 236 -5.91 -0.60 4.62
C ALA A 236 -7.21 -1.44 4.58
N ASP A 237 -7.50 -2.07 3.46
CA ASP A 237 -8.63 -2.96 3.19
C ASP A 237 -8.36 -4.43 3.52
N ASP A 238 -7.08 -4.80 3.64
CA ASP A 238 -6.64 -6.16 3.99
C ASP A 238 -6.56 -6.29 5.53
N PHE A 239 -7.32 -7.21 6.13
CA PHE A 239 -7.31 -7.44 7.57
C PHE A 239 -7.40 -8.92 7.92
N VAL A 240 -6.76 -9.25 9.04
CA VAL A 240 -6.81 -10.59 9.62
C VAL A 240 -7.23 -10.51 11.07
N VAL A 241 -8.07 -11.44 11.53
CA VAL A 241 -8.41 -11.59 12.96
C VAL A 241 -7.79 -12.86 13.48
N LEU A 242 -6.96 -12.74 14.51
CA LEU A 242 -6.29 -13.88 15.14
C LEU A 242 -7.01 -14.27 16.42
N CYS A 243 -7.37 -15.53 16.52
CA CYS A 243 -8.21 -16.14 17.56
C CYS A 243 -7.51 -17.37 18.16
N GLN A 244 -7.84 -17.71 19.40
CA GLN A 244 -7.32 -18.90 20.07
C GLN A 244 -8.09 -20.16 19.69
N THR A 245 -9.38 -20.03 19.35
CA THR A 245 -10.24 -21.16 19.00
C THR A 245 -10.94 -20.96 17.66
N ALA A 246 -11.37 -22.07 17.05
CA ALA A 246 -12.14 -22.03 15.81
C ALA A 246 -13.51 -21.33 16.00
N ASP A 247 -14.17 -21.56 17.13
CA ASP A 247 -15.47 -20.95 17.44
C ASP A 247 -15.36 -19.43 17.62
N GLU A 248 -14.28 -18.94 18.22
CA GLU A 248 -13.99 -17.52 18.29
C GLU A 248 -13.79 -16.92 16.90
N ALA A 249 -13.06 -17.60 16.01
CA ALA A 249 -12.86 -17.15 14.64
C ALA A 249 -14.17 -17.12 13.83
N GLN A 250 -15.06 -18.11 14.01
CA GLN A 250 -16.37 -18.11 13.35
C GLN A 250 -17.27 -16.97 13.86
N ARG A 251 -17.27 -16.71 15.18
CA ARG A 251 -18.00 -15.56 15.74
C ARG A 251 -17.46 -14.24 15.22
N ALA A 252 -16.13 -14.08 15.16
CA ALA A 252 -15.51 -12.89 14.59
C ALA A 252 -15.92 -12.67 13.13
N LEU A 253 -15.91 -13.73 12.32
CA LEU A 253 -16.33 -13.64 10.91
C LEU A 253 -17.81 -13.24 10.78
N ALA A 254 -18.70 -13.80 11.61
CA ALA A 254 -20.12 -13.44 11.60
C ALA A 254 -20.36 -11.97 11.99
N GLU A 255 -19.62 -11.47 12.98
CA GLU A 255 -19.70 -10.08 13.43
C GLU A 255 -19.16 -9.11 12.36
N ILE A 256 -18.03 -9.47 11.72
CA ILE A 256 -17.51 -8.73 10.55
C ILE A 256 -18.56 -8.70 9.43
N GLY A 257 -19.17 -9.84 9.10
CA GLY A 257 -20.20 -9.93 8.07
C GLY A 257 -21.39 -9.00 8.37
N THR A 258 -21.90 -9.07 9.60
CA THR A 258 -23.01 -8.22 10.05
C THR A 258 -22.65 -6.73 9.95
N TRP A 259 -21.44 -6.34 10.36
CA TRP A 259 -21.00 -4.96 10.26
C TRP A 259 -20.84 -4.51 8.80
N VAL A 260 -20.24 -5.34 7.95
CA VAL A 260 -20.02 -5.08 6.52
C VAL A 260 -21.34 -4.87 5.79
N ASP A 261 -22.32 -5.76 6.02
CA ASP A 261 -23.65 -5.67 5.42
C ASP A 261 -24.39 -4.40 5.86
N ALA A 262 -24.31 -4.05 7.14
CA ALA A 262 -24.90 -2.83 7.68
C ALA A 262 -24.27 -1.53 7.13
N HIS A 263 -23.06 -1.60 6.57
CA HIS A 263 -22.34 -0.47 6.01
C HIS A 263 -22.25 -0.52 4.47
N GLU A 264 -23.14 -1.27 3.81
CA GLU A 264 -23.25 -1.39 2.35
C GLU A 264 -21.92 -1.80 1.68
N LEU A 265 -21.10 -2.57 2.38
CA LEU A 265 -19.88 -3.17 1.86
C LEU A 265 -20.13 -4.65 1.54
N THR A 266 -19.16 -5.30 0.90
CA THR A 266 -19.26 -6.73 0.56
C THR A 266 -17.95 -7.44 0.84
N LEU A 267 -18.01 -8.53 1.61
CA LEU A 267 -16.87 -9.44 1.77
C LEU A 267 -16.62 -10.22 0.49
N HIS A 268 -15.35 -10.45 0.17
CA HIS A 268 -14.99 -11.23 -1.00
C HIS A 268 -15.17 -12.73 -0.68
N PRO A 269 -16.14 -13.44 -1.28
CA PRO A 269 -16.47 -14.81 -0.88
C PRO A 269 -15.31 -15.78 -1.08
N ASP A 270 -14.60 -15.67 -2.22
CA ASP A 270 -13.50 -16.61 -2.54
C ASP A 270 -12.20 -16.37 -1.77
N LYS A 271 -12.06 -15.22 -1.11
CA LYS A 271 -10.84 -14.86 -0.38
C LYS A 271 -11.03 -14.88 1.13
N THR A 272 -12.28 -14.86 1.58
CA THR A 272 -12.60 -14.87 2.99
C THR A 272 -12.61 -16.30 3.48
N HIS A 273 -11.70 -16.67 4.37
CA HIS A 273 -11.65 -18.02 4.93
C HIS A 273 -11.18 -18.04 6.38
N VAL A 274 -11.64 -19.05 7.12
CA VAL A 274 -11.16 -19.35 8.47
C VAL A 274 -10.17 -20.51 8.38
N GLY A 275 -8.96 -20.33 8.93
CA GLY A 275 -7.88 -21.31 8.86
C GLY A 275 -7.19 -21.53 10.20
N ASP A 276 -6.58 -22.70 10.39
CA ASP A 276 -5.62 -22.95 11.47
C ASP A 276 -4.21 -22.92 10.88
N CYS A 277 -3.46 -21.86 11.20
CA CYS A 277 -2.14 -21.66 10.61
C CYS A 277 -1.09 -22.67 11.07
N ARG A 278 -1.39 -23.56 12.02
CA ARG A 278 -0.52 -24.68 12.40
C ARG A 278 -0.58 -25.83 11.39
N GLN A 279 -1.66 -25.92 10.62
CA GLN A 279 -1.90 -27.02 9.69
C GLN A 279 -1.44 -26.64 8.28
N VAL A 280 -0.81 -27.58 7.57
CA VAL A 280 -0.43 -27.41 6.17
C VAL A 280 -1.70 -27.33 5.33
N GLY A 281 -1.77 -26.35 4.42
CA GLY A 281 -2.93 -26.08 3.57
C GLY A 281 -3.94 -25.11 4.18
N ARG A 282 -3.95 -24.92 5.51
CA ARG A 282 -4.91 -24.07 6.22
C ARG A 282 -4.32 -22.75 6.75
N GLY A 283 -3.14 -22.38 6.25
CA GLY A 283 -2.55 -21.07 6.52
C GLY A 283 -3.32 -19.90 5.89
N PHE A 284 -2.83 -18.68 6.12
CA PHE A 284 -3.38 -17.45 5.58
C PHE A 284 -2.31 -16.60 4.89
N GLU A 285 -2.74 -15.67 4.03
CA GLU A 285 -1.83 -14.80 3.28
C GLU A 285 -2.01 -13.34 3.72
N PHE A 286 -0.99 -12.72 4.30
CA PHE A 286 -1.06 -11.32 4.73
C PHE A 286 0.18 -10.53 4.31
N LEU A 287 -0.02 -9.35 3.71
CA LEU A 287 1.05 -8.41 3.31
C LEU A 287 2.21 -9.05 2.50
N GLY A 288 1.87 -9.99 1.61
CA GLY A 288 2.82 -10.66 0.73
C GLY A 288 3.54 -11.86 1.34
N TYR A 289 3.17 -12.24 2.57
CA TYR A 289 3.63 -13.45 3.23
C TYR A 289 2.52 -14.50 3.32
N ARG A 290 2.90 -15.77 3.37
CA ARG A 290 2.06 -16.91 3.73
C ARG A 290 2.51 -17.40 5.10
N PHE A 291 1.57 -17.54 6.03
CA PHE A 291 1.81 -18.05 7.38
C PHE A 291 1.19 -19.44 7.49
N GLU A 292 2.02 -20.46 7.71
CA GLU A 292 1.58 -21.85 7.67
C GLU A 292 2.59 -22.78 8.36
N ALA A 293 2.09 -23.75 9.13
CA ALA A 293 2.87 -24.74 9.87
C ALA A 293 4.01 -24.13 10.70
N GLY A 294 3.72 -23.01 11.39
CA GLY A 294 4.71 -22.28 12.20
C GLY A 294 5.81 -21.60 11.37
N GLN A 295 5.69 -21.60 10.05
CA GLN A 295 6.64 -20.98 9.13
C GLN A 295 6.02 -19.79 8.42
N ARG A 296 6.87 -18.81 8.13
CA ARG A 296 6.54 -17.66 7.31
C ARG A 296 7.26 -17.77 5.98
N ARG A 297 6.51 -17.81 4.88
CA ARG A 297 7.05 -17.94 3.51
C ARG A 297 6.61 -16.76 2.67
N VAL A 298 7.31 -16.53 1.56
CA VAL A 298 6.89 -15.51 0.59
C VAL A 298 5.68 -16.03 -0.18
N ARG A 299 4.64 -15.20 -0.30
CA ARG A 299 3.45 -15.50 -1.10
C ARG A 299 3.84 -15.87 -2.53
N THR A 300 3.21 -16.88 -3.10
CA THR A 300 3.50 -17.38 -4.46
C THR A 300 3.44 -16.28 -5.52
N LYS A 301 2.44 -15.37 -5.42
CA LYS A 301 2.32 -14.20 -6.30
C LYS A 301 3.55 -13.29 -6.22
N SER A 302 3.98 -12.92 -5.02
CA SER A 302 5.15 -12.07 -4.78
C SER A 302 6.46 -12.74 -5.23
N TRP A 303 6.55 -14.05 -5.05
CA TRP A 303 7.67 -14.86 -5.53
C TRP A 303 7.76 -14.85 -7.07
N ASN A 304 6.66 -15.14 -7.76
CA ASN A 304 6.63 -15.17 -9.22
C ASN A 304 6.93 -13.80 -9.83
N ALA A 305 6.38 -12.73 -9.26
CA ALA A 305 6.68 -11.36 -9.70
C ALA A 305 8.18 -11.04 -9.60
N MET A 306 8.87 -11.50 -8.55
CA MET A 306 10.31 -11.34 -8.43
C MET A 306 11.07 -12.14 -9.49
N LEU A 307 10.67 -13.38 -9.74
CA LEU A 307 11.28 -14.20 -10.81
C LEU A 307 11.10 -13.56 -12.18
N ASP A 308 9.91 -13.03 -12.49
CA ASP A 308 9.61 -12.37 -13.75
C ASP A 308 10.45 -11.11 -13.94
N LYS A 309 10.59 -10.29 -12.89
CA LYS A 309 11.44 -9.11 -12.93
C LYS A 309 12.91 -9.48 -13.16
N ILE A 310 13.41 -10.53 -12.50
CA ILE A 310 14.76 -11.05 -12.78
C ILE A 310 14.88 -11.50 -14.23
N ARG A 311 13.89 -12.21 -14.79
CA ARG A 311 13.89 -12.66 -16.19
C ARG A 311 14.02 -11.50 -17.16
N GLN A 312 13.29 -10.40 -16.93
CA GLN A 312 13.33 -9.18 -17.75
C GLN A 312 14.73 -8.52 -17.79
N HIS A 313 15.46 -8.59 -16.68
CA HIS A 313 16.82 -8.05 -16.57
C HIS A 313 17.92 -9.03 -17.01
N THR A 314 17.60 -10.31 -17.18
CA THR A 314 18.55 -11.37 -17.55
C THR A 314 18.16 -12.10 -18.83
N PRO A 315 17.82 -11.40 -19.94
CA PRO A 315 17.62 -12.06 -21.22
C PRO A 315 18.96 -12.54 -21.77
N ARG A 316 18.93 -13.65 -22.48
CA ARG A 316 20.14 -14.32 -23.00
C ARG A 316 20.77 -13.59 -24.19
N THR A 317 19.99 -12.77 -24.89
CA THR A 317 20.35 -12.11 -26.16
C THR A 317 20.79 -10.66 -26.02
N LYS A 318 20.79 -10.09 -24.81
CA LYS A 318 21.32 -8.72 -24.62
C LYS A 318 22.85 -8.79 -24.53
N GLY A 319 23.55 -8.13 -25.46
CA GLY A 319 25.02 -7.95 -25.45
C GLY A 319 25.54 -7.04 -24.34
N ARG A 320 24.92 -7.05 -23.15
CA ARG A 320 25.38 -6.30 -21.97
C ARG A 320 26.48 -7.07 -21.27
N SER A 321 27.38 -6.39 -20.55
CA SER A 321 28.35 -7.08 -19.70
C SER A 321 27.69 -7.69 -18.45
N LEU A 322 28.30 -8.75 -17.91
CA LEU A 322 27.82 -9.38 -16.67
C LEU A 322 27.75 -8.38 -15.50
N ALA A 323 28.76 -7.53 -15.37
CA ALA A 323 28.82 -6.49 -14.33
C ALA A 323 27.64 -5.50 -14.43
N SER A 324 27.26 -5.09 -15.65
CA SER A 324 26.09 -4.23 -15.89
C SER A 324 24.77 -4.90 -15.51
N ILE A 325 24.65 -6.20 -15.75
CA ILE A 325 23.46 -6.98 -15.36
C ILE A 325 23.39 -7.05 -13.83
N ILE A 326 24.51 -7.35 -13.16
CA ILE A 326 24.59 -7.45 -11.70
C ILE A 326 24.25 -6.11 -11.05
N SER A 327 24.79 -4.99 -11.55
CA SER A 327 24.50 -3.66 -11.01
C SER A 327 23.02 -3.28 -11.13
N GLN A 328 22.33 -3.74 -12.17
CA GLN A 328 20.88 -3.53 -12.34
C GLN A 328 20.03 -4.37 -11.39
N ILE A 329 20.40 -5.64 -11.15
CA ILE A 329 19.58 -6.53 -10.30
C ILE A 329 19.85 -6.31 -8.81
N ASN A 330 21.06 -5.90 -8.40
CA ASN A 330 21.45 -5.78 -6.99
C ASN A 330 20.54 -4.86 -6.15
N PRO A 331 20.19 -3.64 -6.58
CA PRO A 331 19.27 -2.76 -5.83
C PRO A 331 17.91 -3.42 -5.59
N MET A 332 17.38 -4.10 -6.61
CA MET A 332 16.12 -4.84 -6.52
C MET A 332 16.23 -6.01 -5.53
N LEU A 333 17.31 -6.78 -5.57
CA LEU A 333 17.55 -7.90 -4.65
C LEU A 333 17.65 -7.42 -3.21
N ARG A 334 18.37 -6.31 -2.96
CA ARG A 334 18.49 -5.69 -1.64
C ARG A 334 17.14 -5.23 -1.13
N GLY A 335 16.36 -4.51 -1.95
CA GLY A 335 15.02 -4.05 -1.57
C GLY A 335 14.08 -5.21 -1.24
N TRP A 336 14.07 -6.23 -2.10
CA TRP A 336 13.27 -7.45 -1.89
C TRP A 336 13.68 -8.18 -0.61
N TYR A 337 14.98 -8.36 -0.37
CA TYR A 337 15.48 -8.97 0.87
C TYR A 337 15.10 -8.14 2.10
N GLN A 338 15.25 -6.81 2.08
CA GLN A 338 14.90 -5.96 3.22
C GLN A 338 13.42 -6.01 3.58
N TYR A 339 12.54 -6.28 2.61
CA TYR A 339 11.13 -6.54 2.88
C TYR A 339 10.94 -7.98 3.39
N PHE A 340 11.47 -8.98 2.67
CA PHE A 340 11.22 -10.41 2.89
C PHE A 340 12.17 -11.12 3.87
N LYS A 341 13.07 -10.41 4.57
CA LYS A 341 14.13 -11.01 5.41
C LYS A 341 13.66 -11.96 6.51
N HIS A 342 12.40 -11.85 6.93
CA HIS A 342 11.77 -12.73 7.92
C HIS A 342 11.12 -13.99 7.32
N ALA A 343 11.24 -14.21 6.01
CA ALA A 343 10.80 -15.44 5.37
C ALA A 343 11.74 -16.61 5.72
N HIS A 344 11.23 -17.84 5.56
CA HIS A 344 11.98 -19.06 5.79
C HIS A 344 13.26 -19.13 4.95
N ARG A 345 14.38 -19.55 5.57
CA ARG A 345 15.73 -19.53 4.98
C ARG A 345 15.85 -20.15 3.59
N ILE A 346 15.06 -21.20 3.31
CA ILE A 346 15.07 -21.91 2.02
C ILE A 346 14.64 -20.99 0.86
N THR A 347 13.84 -19.97 1.12
CA THR A 347 13.43 -19.00 0.10
C THR A 347 14.65 -18.28 -0.50
N PHE A 348 15.62 -17.91 0.34
CA PHE A 348 16.80 -17.18 -0.10
C PHE A 348 17.73 -18.06 -0.95
N SER A 349 17.96 -19.30 -0.52
CA SER A 349 18.81 -20.23 -1.27
C SER A 349 18.22 -20.60 -2.63
N LYS A 350 16.89 -20.78 -2.71
CA LYS A 350 16.17 -21.00 -3.98
C LYS A 350 16.31 -19.81 -4.93
N LEU A 351 16.16 -18.58 -4.44
CA LEU A 351 16.25 -17.39 -5.28
C LEU A 351 17.69 -17.16 -5.79
N ASP A 352 18.65 -17.28 -4.89
CA ASP A 352 20.08 -17.23 -5.18
C ASP A 352 20.48 -18.27 -6.25
N GLY A 353 19.99 -19.51 -6.13
CA GLY A 353 20.22 -20.56 -7.13
C GLY A 353 19.60 -20.25 -8.49
N PHE A 354 18.37 -19.72 -8.50
CA PHE A 354 17.70 -19.28 -9.72
C PHE A 354 18.49 -18.19 -10.46
N ILE A 355 18.97 -17.17 -9.74
CA ILE A 355 19.74 -16.06 -10.30
C ILE A 355 21.04 -16.58 -10.90
N ARG A 356 21.82 -17.37 -10.13
CA ARG A 356 23.09 -17.92 -10.62
C ARG A 356 22.92 -18.78 -11.86
N ARG A 357 21.89 -19.64 -11.90
CA ARG A 357 21.57 -20.44 -13.10
C ARG A 357 21.32 -19.56 -14.33
N ARG A 358 20.65 -18.42 -14.16
CA ARG A 358 20.41 -17.47 -15.26
C ARG A 358 21.67 -16.75 -15.70
N LEU A 359 22.48 -16.26 -14.76
CA LEU A 359 23.76 -15.62 -15.08
C LEU A 359 24.72 -16.58 -15.79
N ARG A 360 24.78 -17.86 -15.36
CA ARG A 360 25.53 -18.90 -16.09
C ARG A 360 24.99 -19.14 -17.48
N SER A 361 23.67 -19.16 -17.65
CA SER A 361 23.04 -19.30 -18.97
C SER A 361 23.41 -18.15 -19.92
N ILE A 362 23.68 -16.96 -19.39
CA ILE A 362 24.13 -15.80 -20.16
C ILE A 362 25.62 -15.96 -20.52
N LEU A 363 26.47 -16.36 -19.57
CA LEU A 363 27.89 -16.62 -19.82
C LEU A 363 28.09 -17.72 -20.87
N ARG A 364 27.31 -18.80 -20.82
CA ARG A 364 27.27 -19.82 -21.88
C ARG A 364 26.91 -19.23 -23.24
N ALA A 365 26.01 -18.24 -23.28
CA ALA A 365 25.64 -17.58 -24.52
C ALA A 365 26.78 -16.72 -25.09
N TYR A 366 27.54 -16.04 -24.23
CA TYR A 366 28.74 -15.32 -24.66
C TYR A 366 29.81 -16.25 -25.24
N GLU A 367 29.87 -17.50 -24.77
CA GLU A 367 30.74 -18.54 -25.32
C GLU A 367 30.14 -19.30 -26.52
N GLY A 368 29.00 -18.86 -27.06
CA GLY A 368 28.32 -19.53 -28.18
C GLY A 368 27.64 -20.87 -27.84
N ARG A 369 27.65 -21.31 -26.58
CA ARG A 369 27.11 -22.61 -26.13
C ARG A 369 25.61 -22.54 -25.87
N ARG A 370 24.78 -23.38 -26.52
CA ARG A 370 23.30 -23.41 -26.35
C ARG A 370 22.83 -24.06 -25.03
N GLY A 371 21.66 -23.65 -24.54
CA GLY A 371 20.97 -24.28 -23.40
C GLY A 371 21.18 -23.62 -22.02
N HIS A 372 20.63 -24.24 -20.97
CA HIS A 372 20.62 -23.70 -19.60
C HIS A 372 21.93 -23.96 -18.85
N GLY A 373 22.42 -22.98 -18.08
CA GLY A 373 23.66 -23.04 -17.28
C GLY A 373 23.52 -23.82 -15.97
N HIS A 374 23.33 -25.14 -16.07
CA HIS A 374 23.08 -26.04 -14.93
C HIS A 374 23.93 -27.32 -14.94
N THR A 375 24.85 -27.47 -15.89
CA THR A 375 25.68 -28.69 -15.95
C THR A 375 26.78 -28.64 -14.88
N ARG A 376 27.35 -29.81 -14.54
CA ARG A 376 28.50 -29.89 -13.62
C ARG A 376 29.67 -29.03 -14.10
N GLU A 377 29.92 -29.04 -15.40
CA GLU A 377 30.96 -28.24 -16.06
C GLU A 377 30.71 -26.73 -15.87
N ASP A 378 29.46 -26.25 -16.03
CA ASP A 378 29.09 -24.85 -15.78
C ASP A 378 29.33 -24.46 -14.31
N HIS A 379 29.07 -25.38 -13.38
CA HIS A 379 29.28 -25.19 -11.95
C HIS A 379 30.76 -25.09 -11.58
N GLN A 380 31.62 -25.83 -12.28
CA GLN A 380 33.07 -25.79 -12.12
C GLN A 380 33.67 -24.53 -12.76
N ARG A 381 33.20 -24.16 -13.96
CA ARG A 381 33.71 -23.01 -14.71
C ARG A 381 33.32 -21.67 -14.08
N TRP A 382 32.08 -21.55 -13.61
CA TRP A 382 31.59 -20.35 -12.93
C TRP A 382 31.06 -20.69 -11.54
N PRO A 383 31.96 -20.94 -10.56
CA PRO A 383 31.57 -21.29 -9.20
C PRO A 383 30.80 -20.15 -8.52
N ASN A 384 30.18 -20.42 -7.37
CA ASN A 384 29.44 -19.38 -6.64
C ASN A 384 30.35 -18.19 -6.25
N SER A 385 31.63 -18.47 -5.97
CA SER A 385 32.66 -17.46 -5.69
C SER A 385 32.89 -16.49 -6.85
N TYR A 386 32.80 -16.97 -8.11
CA TYR A 386 32.93 -16.12 -9.29
C TYR A 386 31.87 -15.00 -9.29
N PHE A 387 30.60 -15.33 -9.04
CA PHE A 387 29.54 -14.30 -8.98
C PHE A 387 29.69 -13.37 -7.78
N ALA A 388 30.20 -13.86 -6.65
CA ALA A 388 30.49 -13.03 -5.49
C ALA A 388 31.60 -12.01 -5.78
N GLN A 389 32.66 -12.41 -6.48
CA GLN A 389 33.73 -11.51 -6.94
C GLN A 389 33.22 -10.44 -7.92
N GLN A 390 32.22 -10.78 -8.74
CA GLN A 390 31.53 -9.83 -9.62
C GLN A 390 30.53 -8.91 -8.88
N GLY A 391 30.49 -8.98 -7.54
CA GLY A 391 29.66 -8.12 -6.70
C GLY A 391 28.19 -8.52 -6.64
N LEU A 392 27.81 -9.76 -7.00
CA LEU A 392 26.43 -10.21 -6.89
C LEU A 392 25.98 -10.23 -5.42
N PHE A 393 24.87 -9.55 -5.14
CA PHE A 393 24.23 -9.63 -3.84
C PHE A 393 23.62 -11.02 -3.60
N THR A 394 24.01 -11.66 -2.51
CA THR A 394 23.63 -13.02 -2.12
C THR A 394 22.67 -12.98 -0.93
N LEU A 395 21.42 -13.40 -1.13
CA LEU A 395 20.40 -13.30 -0.10
C LEU A 395 20.71 -14.23 1.09
N THR A 396 21.30 -15.39 0.82
CA THR A 396 21.65 -16.37 1.85
C THR A 396 22.76 -15.87 2.78
N GLN A 397 23.77 -15.19 2.23
CA GLN A 397 24.84 -14.59 3.05
C GLN A 397 24.30 -13.40 3.84
N ALA A 398 23.49 -12.54 3.22
CA ALA A 398 22.83 -11.43 3.92
C ALA A 398 21.98 -11.94 5.10
N HIS A 399 21.23 -13.03 4.91
CA HIS A 399 20.46 -13.66 5.98
C HIS A 399 21.34 -14.26 7.07
N ALA A 400 22.41 -14.98 6.72
CA ALA A 400 23.34 -15.52 7.71
C ALA A 400 23.98 -14.41 8.56
N LEU A 401 24.37 -13.29 7.95
CA LEU A 401 24.90 -12.12 8.67
C LEU A 401 23.86 -11.52 9.62
N ALA A 402 22.61 -11.34 9.16
CA ALA A 402 21.53 -10.80 10.00
C ALA A 402 21.15 -11.71 11.17
N CYS A 403 21.36 -13.03 11.06
CA CYS A 403 21.16 -13.97 12.16
C CYS A 403 22.31 -13.97 13.17
N ARG A 404 23.53 -13.60 12.77
CA ARG A 404 24.70 -13.52 13.67
C ARG A 404 24.73 -12.25 14.52
N SER A 405 24.04 -11.20 14.08
CA SER A 405 23.93 -9.92 14.77
C SER A 405 22.79 -9.88 15.81
N ARG A 406 22.21 -11.03 16.15
CA ARG A 406 21.23 -11.24 17.22
C ARG A 406 21.85 -12.19 18.22
#